data_AF-A0A917J168-F1
#
_entry.id   AF-A0A917J168-F1
#
_cell.length_a   1.000
_cell.length_b   1.000
_cell.length_c   1.000
_cell.angle_alpha   90.00
_cell.angle_beta   90.00
_cell.angle_gamma   90.00
#
_symmetry.space_group_name_H-M   'P 1'
#
loop_
_entity.id
_entity.type
_entity.pdbx_description
1 polymer ?
#
loop_
_entity_poly.entity_id
_entity_poly.type
_entity_poly.pdbx_seq_one_letter_code
_entity_poly.pdbx_strand_id
1 'polypeptide(L)'
;MAVRKTETRIPLNMQAADLGQATVAADSRCALVSYVPNPLAINRENVYVVFVTDTGLATAADSYEWTFSEGGGAPQVQTTQVGEMAFTPTIPGTLTITVRILNSASTAQATLTLQQVVVPANAELESLLVQATDDSGPAMGSPDVLREMINEHSIYYQAVTPQTADPGDGYQRLVFSLAYDGAARKTAQQRKQHMEQLALSLNTGAADFATLCTTGAGVCAVRPLLLSMTIPGMITWTLLPEDTRQRAVATDGLLQSLTALDESKRIDLFNIVRFPKSNIVYCGRVLEALRNAYFNTTSFNDILTGMSGARSQWIIGQYRQGPVIRN
;
A
#
# COMPACT_ATOMS: atom_id res chain seq x y z
N MET A 1 -0.27 -21.86 -13.54
CA MET A 1 0.58 -20.73 -13.93
C MET A 1 1.15 -20.13 -12.66
N ALA A 2 2.47 -19.98 -12.57
CA ALA A 2 3.14 -19.48 -11.37
C ALA A 2 2.97 -17.96 -11.19
N VAL A 3 2.91 -17.21 -12.29
CA VAL A 3 2.56 -15.78 -12.27
C VAL A 3 1.07 -15.64 -12.05
N ARG A 4 0.66 -14.99 -10.95
CA ARG A 4 -0.75 -14.64 -10.76
C ARG A 4 -1.08 -13.38 -11.55
N LYS A 5 -2.35 -13.22 -11.93
CA LYS A 5 -2.83 -12.04 -12.68
C LYS A 5 -2.47 -10.73 -12.00
N THR A 6 -2.47 -10.70 -10.67
CA THR A 6 -2.09 -9.51 -9.90
C THR A 6 -0.62 -9.10 -10.10
N GLU A 7 0.25 -10.02 -10.49
CA GLU A 7 1.67 -9.75 -10.76
C GLU A 7 1.99 -9.62 -12.26
N THR A 8 1.00 -9.68 -13.16
CA THR A 8 1.25 -9.52 -14.61
C THR A 8 1.28 -8.07 -15.08
N ARG A 9 0.92 -7.10 -14.23
CA ARG A 9 0.96 -5.68 -14.61
C ARG A 9 1.26 -4.75 -13.44
N ILE A 10 2.06 -3.73 -13.75
CA ILE A 10 2.18 -2.52 -12.94
C ILE A 10 1.00 -1.61 -13.32
N PRO A 11 0.37 -0.89 -12.37
CA PRO A 11 -0.76 -0.02 -12.67
C PRO A 11 -0.49 0.96 -13.82
N LEU A 12 -1.53 1.26 -14.60
CA LEU A 12 -1.39 2.18 -15.73
C LEU A 12 -0.78 3.53 -15.30
N ASN A 13 0.17 4.04 -16.10
CA ASN A 13 0.92 5.28 -15.84
C ASN A 13 1.80 5.26 -14.57
N MET A 14 2.05 4.10 -13.98
CA MET A 14 3.00 3.92 -12.88
C MET A 14 4.21 3.11 -13.34
N GLN A 15 5.33 3.38 -12.69
CA GLN A 15 6.55 2.59 -12.75
C GLN A 15 6.65 1.67 -11.53
N ALA A 16 7.50 0.65 -11.59
CA ALA A 16 7.75 -0.23 -10.44
C ALA A 16 8.19 0.56 -9.19
N ALA A 17 8.97 1.62 -9.40
CA ALA A 17 9.44 2.51 -8.34
C ALA A 17 8.31 3.34 -7.68
N ASP A 18 7.13 3.48 -8.30
CA ASP A 18 6.00 4.15 -7.66
C ASP A 18 5.29 3.26 -6.62
N LEU A 19 5.47 1.94 -6.74
CA LEU A 19 4.93 0.95 -5.79
C LEU A 19 5.84 0.75 -4.59
N GLY A 20 7.15 0.93 -4.72
CA GLY A 20 8.09 0.70 -3.64
C GLY A 20 9.54 0.92 -4.07
N GLN A 21 10.49 0.36 -3.33
CA GLN A 21 11.87 0.31 -3.82
C GLN A 21 11.96 -0.81 -4.87
N ALA A 22 12.47 -0.51 -6.06
CA ALA A 22 12.37 -1.44 -7.17
C ALA A 22 13.65 -1.55 -8.01
N THR A 23 13.83 -2.72 -8.62
CA THR A 23 14.75 -2.98 -9.72
C THR A 23 13.95 -3.51 -10.91
N VAL A 24 14.21 -3.01 -12.11
CA VAL A 24 13.60 -3.49 -13.36
C VAL A 24 14.66 -4.26 -14.17
N ALA A 25 14.27 -5.37 -14.79
CA ALA A 25 15.17 -6.12 -15.68
C ALA A 25 15.60 -5.25 -16.86
N ALA A 26 16.82 -5.45 -17.37
CA ALA A 26 17.35 -4.65 -18.49
C ALA A 26 16.49 -4.75 -19.76
N ASP A 27 15.81 -5.87 -19.96
CA ASP A 27 14.88 -6.11 -21.07
C ASP A 27 13.43 -5.66 -20.76
N SER A 28 13.20 -5.07 -19.59
CA SER A 28 11.90 -4.56 -19.11
C SER A 28 10.77 -5.60 -19.03
N ARG A 29 11.09 -6.91 -19.08
CA ARG A 29 10.08 -7.98 -19.03
C ARG A 29 9.58 -8.31 -17.63
N CYS A 30 10.32 -7.90 -16.60
CA CYS A 30 9.96 -8.10 -15.21
C CYS A 30 10.58 -7.03 -14.28
N ALA A 31 10.03 -6.91 -13.08
CA ALA A 31 10.51 -6.00 -12.05
C ALA A 31 10.37 -6.63 -10.67
N LEU A 32 11.32 -6.35 -9.77
CA LEU A 32 11.28 -6.72 -8.36
C LEU A 32 10.97 -5.47 -7.55
N VAL A 33 9.95 -5.53 -6.68
CA VAL A 33 9.50 -4.42 -5.84
C VAL A 33 9.49 -4.85 -4.37
N SER A 34 10.11 -4.06 -3.52
CA SER A 34 10.08 -4.16 -2.05
C SER A 34 9.01 -3.23 -1.48
N TYR A 35 8.26 -3.70 -0.48
CA TYR A 35 7.25 -2.92 0.22
C TYR A 35 7.84 -1.79 1.04
N VAL A 36 8.95 -2.06 1.73
CA VAL A 36 9.65 -1.12 2.61
C VAL A 36 10.81 -0.47 1.83
N PRO A 37 11.06 0.85 1.97
CA PRO A 37 12.17 1.52 1.32
C PRO A 37 13.49 1.17 2.01
N ASN A 38 14.60 1.55 1.38
CA ASN A 38 15.91 1.56 2.03
C ASN A 38 16.05 2.78 2.94
N PRO A 39 16.56 2.64 4.18
CA PRO A 39 17.02 1.41 4.83
C PRO A 39 15.89 0.60 5.49
N LEU A 40 16.15 -0.70 5.75
CA LEU A 40 15.29 -1.59 6.53
C LEU A 40 15.73 -1.62 7.99
N ALA A 41 14.79 -1.63 8.94
CA ALA A 41 15.11 -1.91 10.34
C ALA A 41 15.21 -3.42 10.61
N ILE A 42 16.15 -3.84 11.45
CA ILE A 42 16.25 -5.23 11.92
C ILE A 42 14.94 -5.72 12.56
N ASN A 43 14.67 -7.01 12.44
CA ASN A 43 13.51 -7.70 13.04
C ASN A 43 12.14 -7.15 12.59
N ARG A 44 12.08 -6.49 11.43
CA ARG A 44 10.84 -6.04 10.78
C ARG A 44 10.62 -6.81 9.47
N GLU A 45 9.47 -7.44 9.31
CA GLU A 45 9.14 -8.17 8.07
C GLU A 45 9.06 -7.19 6.90
N ASN A 46 9.66 -7.56 5.76
CA ASN A 46 9.48 -6.88 4.49
C ASN A 46 8.97 -7.88 3.44
N VAL A 47 8.14 -7.41 2.52
CA VAL A 47 7.55 -8.22 1.44
C VAL A 47 8.12 -7.77 0.10
N TYR A 48 8.53 -8.75 -0.70
CA TYR A 48 9.06 -8.58 -2.04
C TYR A 48 8.12 -9.22 -3.05
N VAL A 49 7.85 -8.50 -4.15
CA VAL A 49 6.96 -8.95 -5.21
C VAL A 49 7.65 -8.82 -6.57
N VAL A 50 7.60 -9.87 -7.37
CA VAL A 50 8.07 -9.88 -8.76
C VAL A 50 6.87 -9.67 -9.68
N PHE A 51 6.91 -8.58 -10.43
CA PHE A 51 6.03 -8.38 -11.58
C PHE A 51 6.64 -9.01 -12.82
N VAL A 52 5.84 -9.76 -13.58
CA VAL A 52 6.23 -10.34 -14.87
C VAL A 52 5.28 -9.78 -15.93
N THR A 53 5.70 -8.70 -16.58
CA THR A 53 4.88 -7.93 -17.51
C THR A 53 4.89 -8.50 -18.93
N ASP A 54 5.91 -9.27 -19.28
CA ASP A 54 5.97 -10.00 -20.54
C ASP A 54 5.15 -11.30 -20.50
N THR A 55 4.26 -11.47 -21.49
CA THR A 55 3.37 -12.64 -21.55
C THR A 55 4.13 -13.94 -21.83
N GLY A 56 5.21 -13.88 -22.62
CA GLY A 56 6.04 -15.04 -22.93
C GLY A 56 6.76 -15.57 -21.68
N LEU A 57 7.43 -14.67 -20.96
CA LEU A 57 8.08 -14.96 -19.69
C LEU A 57 7.07 -15.45 -18.64
N ALA A 58 5.90 -14.82 -18.56
CA ALA A 58 4.86 -15.23 -17.61
C ALA A 58 4.32 -16.64 -17.88
N THR A 59 4.25 -17.04 -19.15
CA THR A 59 3.83 -18.38 -19.55
C THR A 59 4.92 -19.42 -19.25
N ALA A 60 6.19 -19.05 -19.39
CA ALA A 60 7.33 -19.93 -19.15
C ALA A 60 7.67 -20.10 -17.66
N ALA A 61 7.25 -19.19 -16.80
CA ALA A 61 7.54 -19.21 -15.37
C ALA A 61 6.77 -20.32 -14.62
N ASP A 62 7.51 -21.08 -13.83
CA ASP A 62 7.02 -22.21 -13.03
C ASP A 62 7.29 -22.03 -11.54
N SER A 63 8.43 -21.45 -11.16
CA SER A 63 8.75 -21.15 -9.75
C SER A 63 9.73 -19.99 -9.63
N TYR A 64 9.93 -19.51 -8.40
CA TYR A 64 10.81 -18.40 -8.07
C TYR A 64 11.80 -18.84 -7.00
N GLU A 65 13.09 -18.80 -7.30
CA GLU A 65 14.16 -19.04 -6.33
C GLU A 65 14.65 -17.70 -5.78
N TRP A 66 14.51 -17.51 -4.48
CA TRP A 66 14.88 -16.33 -3.73
C TRP A 66 16.16 -16.60 -2.94
N THR A 67 17.10 -15.67 -3.02
CA THR A 67 18.35 -15.70 -2.28
C THR A 67 18.50 -14.40 -1.50
N PHE A 68 18.61 -14.50 -0.18
CA PHE A 68 18.86 -13.38 0.72
C PHE A 68 20.26 -13.51 1.32
N SER A 69 21.11 -12.52 1.11
CA SER A 69 22.47 -12.48 1.64
C SER A 69 22.61 -11.28 2.57
N GLU A 70 22.63 -11.53 3.89
CA GLU A 70 22.77 -10.51 4.94
C GLU A 70 24.20 -10.42 5.46
N GLY A 71 24.80 -9.22 5.45
CA GLY A 71 26.00 -8.91 6.24
C GLY A 71 27.23 -9.80 5.99
N GLY A 72 27.31 -10.46 4.83
CA GLY A 72 28.39 -11.42 4.51
C GLY A 72 28.20 -12.84 5.08
N GLY A 73 27.05 -13.12 5.70
CA GLY A 73 26.66 -14.47 6.13
C GLY A 73 26.32 -15.41 4.97
N ALA A 74 26.08 -16.68 5.29
CA ALA A 74 25.64 -17.66 4.30
C ALA A 74 24.28 -17.25 3.69
N PRO A 75 24.12 -17.27 2.36
CA PRO A 75 22.85 -16.90 1.74
C PRO A 75 21.73 -17.85 2.15
N GLN A 76 20.57 -17.30 2.48
CA GLN A 76 19.34 -18.07 2.66
C GLN A 76 18.65 -18.23 1.30
N VAL A 77 18.45 -19.48 0.87
CA VAL A 77 17.80 -19.81 -0.40
C VAL A 77 16.44 -20.44 -0.13
N GLN A 78 15.40 -19.94 -0.81
CA GLN A 78 14.04 -20.43 -0.69
C GLN A 78 13.37 -20.45 -2.07
N THR A 79 12.46 -21.39 -2.31
CA THR A 79 11.71 -21.45 -3.57
C THR A 79 10.22 -21.30 -3.31
N THR A 80 9.55 -20.46 -4.10
CA THR A 80 8.10 -20.23 -4.03
C THR A 80 7.43 -20.52 -5.37
N GLN A 81 6.15 -20.89 -5.31
CA GLN A 81 5.30 -21.11 -6.49
C GLN A 81 4.72 -19.80 -7.06
N VAL A 82 4.86 -18.71 -6.31
CA VAL A 82 4.33 -17.38 -6.65
C VAL A 82 5.44 -16.36 -6.47
N GLY A 83 5.39 -15.28 -7.25
CA GLY A 83 6.41 -14.23 -7.24
C GLY A 83 6.34 -13.30 -6.03
N GLU A 84 6.12 -13.83 -4.83
CA GLU A 84 6.01 -13.07 -3.59
C GLU A 84 6.74 -13.80 -2.47
N MET A 85 7.51 -13.05 -1.67
CA MET A 85 8.25 -13.58 -0.54
C MET A 85 8.30 -12.55 0.60
N ALA A 86 8.11 -13.02 1.83
CA ALA A 86 8.36 -12.22 3.03
C ALA A 86 9.72 -12.60 3.63
N PHE A 87 10.47 -11.61 4.10
CA PHE A 87 11.76 -11.81 4.73
C PHE A 87 11.95 -10.82 5.88
N THR A 88 12.52 -11.29 6.98
CA THR A 88 12.80 -10.48 8.18
C THR A 88 14.32 -10.43 8.36
N PRO A 89 14.96 -9.29 8.08
CA PRO A 89 16.40 -9.18 8.26
C PRO A 89 16.75 -9.15 9.76
N THR A 90 17.84 -9.81 10.12
CA THR A 90 18.29 -9.96 11.51
C THR A 90 19.68 -9.38 11.75
N ILE A 91 20.45 -9.15 10.69
CA ILE A 91 21.84 -8.70 10.77
C ILE A 91 21.98 -7.33 10.11
N PRO A 92 22.42 -6.28 10.84
CA PRO A 92 22.75 -4.99 10.23
C PRO A 92 23.83 -5.11 9.16
N GLY A 93 23.73 -4.29 8.11
CA GLY A 93 24.67 -4.27 7.00
C GLY A 93 23.99 -4.31 5.64
N THR A 94 24.72 -4.73 4.60
CA THR A 94 24.12 -4.89 3.28
C THR A 94 23.25 -6.15 3.24
N LEU A 95 22.02 -6.00 2.76
CA LEU A 95 21.16 -7.09 2.33
C LEU A 95 21.10 -7.07 0.80
N THR A 96 21.53 -8.18 0.19
CA THR A 96 21.35 -8.42 -1.25
C THR A 96 20.25 -9.46 -1.44
N ILE A 97 19.19 -9.06 -2.14
CA ILE A 97 18.08 -9.92 -2.53
C ILE A 97 18.25 -10.26 -4.00
N THR A 98 18.31 -11.53 -4.34
CA THR A 98 18.30 -12.02 -5.72
C THR A 98 17.11 -12.94 -5.91
N VAL A 99 16.36 -12.75 -6.99
CA VAL A 99 15.29 -13.66 -7.40
C VAL A 99 15.52 -14.15 -8.81
N ARG A 100 15.45 -15.47 -9.00
CA ARG A 100 15.53 -16.14 -10.29
C ARG A 100 14.15 -16.68 -10.63
N ILE A 101 13.62 -16.28 -11.78
CA ILE A 101 12.37 -16.82 -12.33
C ILE A 101 12.73 -18.09 -13.08
N LEU A 102 12.27 -19.25 -12.62
CA LEU A 102 12.60 -20.56 -13.17
C LEU A 102 11.47 -21.08 -14.05
N ASN A 103 11.82 -21.79 -15.12
CA ASN A 103 10.85 -22.60 -15.86
C ASN A 103 10.68 -23.99 -15.22
N SER A 104 9.82 -24.83 -15.81
CA SER A 104 9.54 -26.20 -15.33
C SER A 104 10.74 -27.15 -15.37
N ALA A 105 11.83 -26.77 -16.06
CA ALA A 105 13.10 -27.51 -16.10
C ALA A 105 14.15 -26.88 -15.16
N SER A 106 13.71 -26.06 -14.19
CA SER A 106 14.56 -25.35 -13.22
C SER A 106 15.64 -24.46 -13.86
N THR A 107 15.40 -24.01 -15.10
CA THR A 107 16.30 -23.10 -15.82
C THR A 107 15.84 -21.67 -15.64
N ALA A 108 16.75 -20.80 -15.19
CA ALA A 108 16.44 -19.38 -15.00
C ALA A 108 16.14 -18.68 -16.32
N GLN A 109 14.95 -18.08 -16.40
CA GLN A 109 14.48 -17.28 -17.53
C GLN A 109 14.77 -15.79 -17.35
N ALA A 110 14.87 -15.34 -16.09
CA ALA A 110 15.25 -13.99 -15.71
C ALA A 110 15.84 -14.00 -14.28
N THR A 111 16.70 -13.03 -14.00
CA THR A 111 17.28 -12.81 -12.67
C THR A 111 17.19 -11.32 -12.34
N LEU A 112 16.70 -10.99 -11.16
CA LEU A 112 16.62 -9.64 -10.63
C LEU A 112 17.38 -9.57 -9.31
N THR A 113 18.07 -8.45 -9.08
CA THR A 113 18.79 -8.20 -7.83
C THR A 113 18.39 -6.84 -7.28
N LEU A 114 18.11 -6.78 -5.99
CA LEU A 114 17.83 -5.56 -5.24
C LEU A 114 18.76 -5.51 -4.03
N GLN A 115 19.37 -4.34 -3.79
CA GLN A 115 20.23 -4.11 -2.64
C GLN A 115 19.58 -3.12 -1.68
N GLN A 116 19.62 -3.45 -0.40
CA GLN A 116 19.15 -2.61 0.69
C GLN A 116 20.17 -2.62 1.83
N VAL A 117 20.06 -1.65 2.73
CA VAL A 117 20.85 -1.54 3.95
C VAL A 117 19.93 -1.83 5.12
N VAL A 118 20.36 -2.77 5.96
CA VAL A 118 19.71 -3.12 7.22
C VAL A 118 20.38 -2.33 8.34
N VAL A 119 19.58 -1.62 9.13
CA VAL A 119 20.01 -0.77 10.24
C VAL A 119 19.33 -1.20 11.55
N PRO A 120 19.90 -0.86 12.72
CA PRO A 120 19.18 -0.97 13.98
C PRO A 120 17.83 -0.22 13.94
N ALA A 121 16.87 -0.66 14.75
CA ALA A 121 15.63 0.08 14.95
C ALA A 121 15.92 1.51 15.46
N ASN A 122 15.01 2.46 15.19
CA ASN A 122 15.19 3.84 15.59
C ASN A 122 15.38 3.97 17.11
N ALA A 123 16.58 4.42 17.52
CA ALA A 123 16.99 4.42 18.92
C ALA A 123 16.17 5.38 19.78
N GLU A 124 15.78 6.54 19.22
CA GLU A 124 14.96 7.52 19.92
C GLU A 124 13.57 6.96 20.22
N LEU A 125 12.93 6.31 19.24
CA LEU A 125 11.64 5.64 19.43
C LEU A 125 11.74 4.54 20.49
N GLU A 126 12.74 3.65 20.40
CA GLU A 126 12.87 2.57 21.38
C GLU A 126 13.12 3.13 22.79
N SER A 127 13.89 4.21 22.93
CA SER A 127 14.07 4.89 24.22
C SER A 127 12.75 5.46 24.77
N LEU A 128 11.94 6.11 23.92
CA LEU A 128 10.62 6.61 24.31
C LEU A 128 9.69 5.48 24.74
N LEU A 129 9.69 4.35 24.02
CA LEU A 129 8.86 3.18 24.35
C LEU A 129 9.23 2.55 25.70
N VAL A 130 10.53 2.49 26.02
CA VAL A 130 10.99 2.02 27.33
C VAL A 130 10.54 2.97 28.43
N GLN A 131 10.78 4.28 28.28
CA GLN A 131 10.36 5.29 29.27
C GLN A 131 8.85 5.25 29.54
N ALA A 132 8.04 5.13 28.49
CA ALA A 132 6.59 5.04 28.62
C ALA A 132 6.10 3.73 29.27
N THR A 133 6.92 2.69 29.30
CA THR A 133 6.63 1.44 30.02
C THR A 133 6.90 1.59 31.52
N ASP A 134 7.91 2.40 31.88
CA ASP A 134 8.33 2.63 33.27
C ASP A 134 7.48 3.71 33.97
N ASP A 135 6.84 4.61 33.23
CA ASP A 135 5.94 5.63 33.77
C ASP A 135 4.54 5.07 34.09
N SER A 136 4.02 5.38 35.28
CA SER A 136 2.65 5.02 35.73
C SER A 136 1.52 5.84 35.06
N GLY A 137 1.81 6.49 33.93
CA GLY A 137 0.89 7.30 33.15
C GLY A 137 0.09 6.49 32.11
N PRO A 138 -0.77 7.15 31.31
CA PRO A 138 -1.42 6.50 30.18
C PRO A 138 -0.35 6.00 29.20
N ALA A 139 -0.34 4.69 28.95
CA ALA A 139 0.63 4.06 28.06
C ALA A 139 0.63 4.72 26.67
N MET A 140 1.80 4.75 26.02
CA MET A 140 1.89 5.19 24.63
C MET A 140 0.97 4.35 23.73
N GLY A 141 0.30 5.01 22.80
CA GLY A 141 -0.57 4.35 21.83
C GLY A 141 0.21 3.38 20.93
N SER A 142 -0.17 2.10 20.98
CA SER A 142 0.25 1.00 20.09
C SER A 142 1.73 1.03 19.63
N PRO A 143 2.69 0.57 20.45
CA PRO A 143 4.11 0.52 20.12
C PRO A 143 4.44 -0.06 18.74
N ASP A 144 3.74 -1.11 18.33
CA ASP A 144 3.98 -1.75 17.03
C ASP A 144 3.58 -0.88 15.85
N VAL A 145 2.54 -0.05 16.00
CA VAL A 145 2.13 0.93 14.98
C VAL A 145 3.17 2.03 14.86
N LEU A 146 3.70 2.52 15.99
CA LEU A 146 4.78 3.53 15.97
C LEU A 146 6.02 2.97 15.29
N ARG A 147 6.42 1.74 15.62
CA ARG A 147 7.54 1.05 14.96
C ARG A 147 7.30 0.89 13.47
N GLU A 148 6.10 0.51 13.06
CA GLU A 148 5.73 0.41 11.64
C GLU A 148 5.86 1.77 10.94
N MET A 149 5.25 2.82 11.50
CA MET A 149 5.27 4.14 10.87
C MET A 149 6.69 4.69 10.75
N ILE A 150 7.47 4.61 11.83
CA ILE A 150 8.79 5.25 11.89
C ILE A 150 9.85 4.44 11.15
N ASN A 151 9.92 3.13 11.41
CA ASN A 151 10.99 2.29 10.87
C ASN A 151 10.72 1.80 9.45
N GLU A 152 9.46 1.73 8.99
CA GLU A 152 9.14 1.18 7.66
C GLU A 152 8.63 2.25 6.70
N HIS A 153 7.70 3.11 7.11
CA HIS A 153 6.97 3.95 6.15
C HIS A 153 7.34 5.44 6.18
N SER A 154 8.28 5.84 7.04
CA SER A 154 8.62 7.25 7.27
C SER A 154 9.05 7.98 6.01
N ILE A 155 9.91 7.35 5.22
CA ILE A 155 10.37 7.89 3.93
C ILE A 155 9.18 8.14 2.99
N TYR A 156 8.15 7.29 3.01
CA TYR A 156 7.01 7.44 2.11
C TYR A 156 6.09 8.59 2.48
N TYR A 157 5.63 8.68 3.74
CA TYR A 157 4.72 9.77 4.13
C TYR A 157 5.42 11.13 4.28
N GLN A 158 6.76 11.17 4.39
CA GLN A 158 7.51 12.42 4.34
C GLN A 158 7.71 12.92 2.89
N ALA A 159 7.77 12.00 1.92
CA ALA A 159 8.00 12.33 0.51
C ALA A 159 6.71 12.60 -0.28
N VAL A 160 5.52 12.42 0.32
CA VAL A 160 4.27 12.72 -0.40
C VAL A 160 4.12 14.20 -0.68
N THR A 161 3.64 14.49 -1.87
CA THR A 161 3.30 15.84 -2.33
C THR A 161 1.87 15.86 -2.86
N PRO A 162 1.16 16.98 -2.71
CA PRO A 162 -0.15 17.13 -3.30
C PRO A 162 -0.04 17.34 -4.81
N GLN A 163 -1.07 16.94 -5.57
CA GLN A 163 -1.16 17.18 -7.02
C GLN A 163 -1.30 18.67 -7.32
N THR A 164 -2.02 19.40 -6.47
CA THR A 164 -2.08 20.87 -6.51
C THR A 164 -1.22 21.45 -5.40
N ALA A 165 -0.29 22.35 -5.74
CA ALA A 165 0.57 22.99 -4.75
C ALA A 165 -0.25 23.57 -3.58
N ASP A 166 0.14 23.22 -2.36
CA ASP A 166 -0.53 23.63 -1.12
C ASP A 166 0.55 24.13 -0.13
N PRO A 167 0.30 25.22 0.61
CA PRO A 167 1.31 25.76 1.51
C PRO A 167 1.47 24.94 2.79
N GLY A 168 2.71 24.82 3.28
CA GLY A 168 3.04 24.21 4.57
C GLY A 168 2.99 22.67 4.58
N ASP A 169 2.84 22.07 5.77
CA ASP A 169 2.97 20.63 6.00
C ASP A 169 1.63 19.92 6.30
N GLY A 170 0.50 20.63 6.22
CA GLY A 170 -0.81 20.11 6.57
C GLY A 170 -1.23 18.88 5.76
N TYR A 171 -0.83 18.81 4.49
CA TYR A 171 -1.07 17.65 3.64
C TYR A 171 -0.35 16.41 4.17
N GLN A 172 0.96 16.50 4.43
CA GLN A 172 1.76 15.39 4.95
C GLN A 172 1.28 14.97 6.34
N ARG A 173 0.92 15.93 7.20
CA ARG A 173 0.34 15.67 8.54
C ARG A 173 -0.97 14.88 8.45
N LEU A 174 -1.86 15.23 7.52
CA LEU A 174 -3.13 14.52 7.36
C LEU A 174 -2.94 13.12 6.77
N VAL A 175 -2.02 12.96 5.80
CA VAL A 175 -1.64 11.65 5.26
C VAL A 175 -1.04 10.76 6.35
N PHE A 176 -0.11 11.29 7.15
CA PHE A 176 0.47 10.58 8.29
C PHE A 176 -0.61 10.18 9.31
N SER A 177 -1.55 11.08 9.63
CA SER A 177 -2.65 10.78 10.54
C SER A 177 -3.52 9.63 10.04
N LEU A 178 -3.82 9.56 8.74
CA LEU A 178 -4.57 8.44 8.16
C LEU A 178 -3.75 7.14 8.05
N ALA A 179 -2.44 7.22 7.80
CA ALA A 179 -1.56 6.05 7.87
C ALA A 179 -1.53 5.47 9.30
N TYR A 180 -1.34 6.32 10.31
CA TYR A 180 -1.33 5.91 11.71
C TYR A 180 -2.68 5.34 12.15
N ASP A 181 -3.78 6.03 11.87
CA ASP A 181 -5.13 5.57 12.22
C ASP A 181 -5.52 4.28 11.47
N GLY A 182 -5.15 4.16 10.19
CA GLY A 182 -5.35 2.94 9.41
C GLY A 182 -4.61 1.75 10.02
N ALA A 183 -3.34 1.94 10.39
CA ALA A 183 -2.52 0.92 11.03
C ALA A 183 -2.96 0.58 12.45
N ALA A 184 -3.52 1.54 13.20
CA ALA A 184 -4.06 1.32 14.54
C ALA A 184 -5.42 0.61 14.55
N ARG A 185 -6.24 0.78 13.49
CA ARG A 185 -7.56 0.14 13.39
C ARG A 185 -7.52 -1.33 13.02
N LYS A 186 -6.51 -1.74 12.24
CA LYS A 186 -6.33 -3.12 11.77
C LYS A 186 -4.89 -3.52 11.95
N THR A 187 -4.63 -4.64 12.62
CA THR A 187 -3.27 -5.16 12.78
C THR A 187 -2.63 -5.49 11.43
N ALA A 188 -1.30 -5.56 11.37
CA ALA A 188 -0.58 -5.97 10.16
C ALA A 188 -1.09 -7.31 9.59
N GLN A 189 -1.39 -8.27 10.47
CA GLN A 189 -1.96 -9.56 10.08
C GLN A 189 -3.36 -9.44 9.47
N GLN A 190 -4.25 -8.62 10.05
CA GLN A 190 -5.58 -8.39 9.49
C GLN A 190 -5.51 -7.68 8.12
N ARG A 191 -4.58 -6.74 7.96
CA ARG A 191 -4.34 -6.09 6.67
C ARG A 191 -3.81 -7.10 5.63
N LYS A 192 -2.87 -7.96 6.01
CA LYS A 192 -2.34 -9.05 5.16
C LYS A 192 -3.45 -10.00 4.72
N GLN A 193 -4.27 -10.49 5.64
CA GLN A 193 -5.43 -11.35 5.32
C GLN A 193 -6.40 -10.67 4.35
N HIS A 194 -6.67 -9.37 4.54
CA HIS A 194 -7.53 -8.63 3.62
C HIS A 194 -6.91 -8.50 2.21
N MET A 195 -5.58 -8.32 2.11
CA MET A 195 -4.88 -8.31 0.81
C MET A 195 -4.91 -9.69 0.15
N GLU A 196 -4.74 -10.77 0.92
CA GLU A 196 -4.86 -12.14 0.43
C GLU A 196 -6.27 -12.43 -0.11
N GLN A 197 -7.32 -11.96 0.57
CA GLN A 197 -8.71 -12.10 0.09
C GLN A 197 -8.95 -11.35 -1.22
N LEU A 198 -8.45 -10.11 -1.35
CA LEU A 198 -8.53 -9.35 -2.60
C LEU A 198 -7.76 -10.04 -3.73
N ALA A 199 -6.56 -10.55 -3.44
CA ALA A 199 -5.75 -11.30 -4.39
C ALA A 199 -6.47 -12.59 -4.83
N LEU A 200 -7.07 -13.34 -3.91
CA LEU A 200 -7.85 -14.54 -4.22
C LEU A 200 -9.05 -14.21 -5.12
N SER A 201 -9.77 -13.12 -4.82
CA SER A 201 -10.87 -12.63 -5.63
C SER A 201 -10.44 -12.37 -7.08
N LEU A 202 -9.34 -11.64 -7.27
CA LEU A 202 -8.88 -11.27 -8.62
C LEU A 202 -8.24 -12.42 -9.38
N ASN A 203 -7.47 -13.26 -8.71
CA ASN A 203 -6.73 -14.35 -9.36
C ASN A 203 -7.60 -15.58 -9.64
N THR A 204 -8.57 -15.88 -8.78
CA THR A 204 -9.34 -17.14 -8.82
C THR A 204 -10.85 -16.96 -8.74
N GLY A 205 -11.36 -15.77 -8.43
CA GLY A 205 -12.79 -15.54 -8.19
C GLY A 205 -13.31 -16.12 -6.87
N ALA A 206 -12.44 -16.60 -5.99
CA ALA A 206 -12.82 -17.33 -4.77
C ALA A 206 -13.34 -16.43 -3.62
N ALA A 207 -13.35 -15.10 -3.80
CA ALA A 207 -13.84 -14.15 -2.82
C ALA A 207 -14.60 -13.01 -3.52
N ASP A 208 -15.55 -12.38 -2.82
CA ASP A 208 -16.35 -11.28 -3.36
C ASP A 208 -15.57 -9.96 -3.41
N PHE A 209 -15.15 -9.58 -4.61
CA PHE A 209 -14.40 -8.36 -4.86
C PHE A 209 -15.15 -7.12 -4.38
N ALA A 210 -16.45 -7.03 -4.69
CA ALA A 210 -17.24 -5.83 -4.44
C ALA A 210 -17.34 -5.56 -2.93
N THR A 211 -17.69 -6.59 -2.16
CA THR A 211 -17.76 -6.50 -0.69
C THR A 211 -16.40 -6.13 -0.09
N LEU A 212 -15.31 -6.76 -0.54
CA LEU A 212 -13.96 -6.46 -0.03
C LEU A 212 -13.57 -5.00 -0.30
N CYS A 213 -13.91 -4.46 -1.47
CA CYS A 213 -13.61 -3.09 -1.86
C CYS A 213 -14.42 -2.01 -1.11
N THR A 214 -15.44 -2.39 -0.34
CA THR A 214 -16.13 -1.46 0.57
C THR A 214 -15.29 -1.14 1.81
N THR A 215 -14.30 -1.97 2.12
CA THR A 215 -13.49 -1.89 3.33
C THR A 215 -12.14 -1.23 3.04
N GLY A 216 -11.57 -0.55 4.04
CA GLY A 216 -10.25 0.06 3.92
C GLY A 216 -9.12 -0.96 3.75
N ALA A 217 -8.27 -0.73 2.75
CA ALA A 217 -7.16 -1.57 2.31
C ALA A 217 -5.79 -0.88 2.49
N GLY A 218 -4.76 -1.68 2.76
CA GLY A 218 -3.39 -1.20 2.97
C GLY A 218 -3.21 -0.40 4.27
N VAL A 219 -2.04 0.22 4.41
CA VAL A 219 -1.60 0.91 5.63
C VAL A 219 -2.46 2.12 5.99
N CYS A 220 -2.91 2.90 5.00
CA CYS A 220 -3.81 4.03 5.17
C CYS A 220 -5.30 3.66 5.14
N ALA A 221 -5.64 2.36 5.08
CA ALA A 221 -7.01 1.88 4.98
C ALA A 221 -7.82 2.56 3.85
N VAL A 222 -7.19 2.80 2.69
CA VAL A 222 -7.84 3.37 1.50
C VAL A 222 -8.93 2.42 1.03
N ARG A 223 -10.17 2.88 0.89
CA ARG A 223 -11.26 2.07 0.33
C ARG A 223 -11.10 1.97 -1.19
N PRO A 224 -10.94 0.77 -1.79
CA PRO A 224 -10.80 0.66 -3.25
C PRO A 224 -11.98 1.26 -4.02
N LEU A 225 -13.21 1.19 -3.48
CA LEU A 225 -14.36 1.87 -4.09
C LEU A 225 -14.17 3.39 -4.17
N LEU A 226 -13.76 4.04 -3.09
CA LEU A 226 -13.50 5.47 -3.07
C LEU A 226 -12.31 5.84 -3.96
N LEU A 227 -11.25 5.05 -3.93
CA LEU A 227 -10.09 5.23 -4.79
C LEU A 227 -10.48 5.17 -6.28
N SER A 228 -11.35 4.24 -6.66
CA SER A 228 -11.81 4.10 -8.05
C SER A 228 -12.60 5.30 -8.55
N MET A 229 -13.19 6.10 -7.66
CA MET A 229 -13.85 7.36 -8.01
C MET A 229 -12.86 8.53 -8.17
N THR A 230 -11.66 8.39 -7.59
CA THR A 230 -10.59 9.41 -7.62
C THR A 230 -9.68 9.24 -8.84
N ILE A 231 -9.53 8.02 -9.34
CA ILE A 231 -8.65 7.74 -10.49
C ILE A 231 -9.39 8.02 -11.80
N PRO A 232 -8.88 8.90 -12.68
CA PRO A 232 -9.50 9.17 -13.97
C PRO A 232 -9.69 7.90 -14.81
N GLY A 233 -10.87 7.76 -15.43
CA GLY A 233 -11.19 6.64 -16.31
C GLY A 233 -11.60 5.34 -15.61
N MET A 234 -11.79 5.35 -14.28
CA MET A 234 -12.39 4.25 -13.52
C MET A 234 -13.88 4.49 -13.29
N ILE A 235 -14.28 4.99 -12.11
CA ILE A 235 -15.69 5.29 -11.79
C ILE A 235 -15.86 6.80 -11.69
N THR A 236 -17.01 7.32 -12.11
CA THR A 236 -17.34 8.73 -11.96
C THR A 236 -17.49 9.12 -10.49
N TRP A 237 -16.84 10.22 -10.09
CA TRP A 237 -17.01 10.79 -8.76
C TRP A 237 -18.49 11.12 -8.49
N THR A 238 -19.02 10.57 -7.39
CA THR A 238 -20.43 10.62 -7.04
C THR A 238 -20.55 10.92 -5.54
N LEU A 239 -21.22 12.02 -5.20
CA LEU A 239 -21.61 12.30 -3.82
C LEU A 239 -22.85 11.49 -3.47
N LEU A 240 -22.80 10.77 -2.37
CA LEU A 240 -23.85 9.88 -1.91
C LEU A 240 -24.95 10.65 -1.16
N PRO A 241 -26.23 10.27 -1.27
CA PRO A 241 -27.30 10.87 -0.47
C PRO A 241 -27.06 10.74 1.04
N GLU A 242 -27.55 11.71 1.82
CA GLU A 242 -27.52 11.64 3.29
C GLU A 242 -28.50 10.58 3.82
N ASP A 243 -29.68 10.42 3.20
CA ASP A 243 -30.67 9.40 3.58
C ASP A 243 -30.07 7.99 3.47
N THR A 244 -30.21 7.18 4.52
CA THR A 244 -29.58 5.86 4.61
C THR A 244 -30.06 4.88 3.53
N ARG A 245 -31.34 4.92 3.15
CA ARG A 245 -31.89 4.01 2.13
C ARG A 245 -31.43 4.41 0.74
N GLN A 246 -31.50 5.70 0.42
CA GLN A 246 -30.99 6.22 -0.86
C GLN A 246 -29.48 6.03 -0.98
N ARG A 247 -28.73 6.19 0.12
CA ARG A 247 -27.29 5.93 0.19
C ARG A 247 -26.96 4.49 -0.11
N ALA A 248 -27.71 3.54 0.44
CA ALA A 248 -27.51 2.12 0.16
C ALA A 248 -27.68 1.80 -1.33
N VAL A 249 -28.79 2.27 -1.93
CA VAL A 249 -29.06 2.09 -3.37
C VAL A 249 -27.96 2.71 -4.24
N ALA A 250 -27.52 3.93 -3.92
CA ALA A 250 -26.43 4.60 -4.64
C ALA A 250 -25.10 3.83 -4.49
N THR A 251 -24.83 3.30 -3.30
CA THR A 251 -23.63 2.49 -3.03
C THR A 251 -23.65 1.20 -3.85
N ASP A 252 -24.80 0.52 -3.93
CA ASP A 252 -24.95 -0.69 -4.74
C ASP A 252 -24.70 -0.40 -6.23
N GLY A 253 -25.18 0.74 -6.74
CA GLY A 253 -24.88 1.17 -8.11
C GLY A 253 -23.38 1.42 -8.36
N LEU A 254 -22.66 1.99 -7.39
CA LEU A 254 -21.22 2.16 -7.47
C LEU A 254 -20.47 0.82 -7.41
N LEU A 255 -20.94 -0.12 -6.58
CA LEU A 255 -20.38 -1.47 -6.51
C LEU A 255 -20.58 -2.24 -7.82
N GLN A 256 -21.74 -2.12 -8.45
CA GLN A 256 -21.98 -2.67 -9.80
C GLN A 256 -21.01 -2.07 -10.83
N SER A 257 -20.81 -0.75 -10.78
CA SER A 257 -19.85 -0.06 -11.64
C SER A 257 -18.42 -0.52 -11.41
N LEU A 258 -18.04 -0.77 -10.15
CA LEU A 258 -16.73 -1.30 -9.77
C LEU A 258 -16.50 -2.71 -10.30
N THR A 259 -17.50 -3.59 -10.18
CA THR A 259 -17.43 -4.96 -10.71
C THR A 259 -17.39 -4.98 -12.23
N ALA A 260 -18.04 -4.02 -12.89
CA ALA A 260 -18.04 -3.86 -14.34
C ALA A 260 -16.74 -3.28 -14.92
N LEU A 261 -15.80 -2.81 -14.08
CA LEU A 261 -14.48 -2.38 -14.56
C LEU A 261 -13.73 -3.54 -15.23
N ASP A 262 -12.99 -3.20 -16.29
CA ASP A 262 -12.04 -4.10 -16.94
C ASP A 262 -11.15 -4.79 -15.90
N GLU A 263 -10.83 -6.07 -16.11
CA GLU A 263 -10.00 -6.85 -15.18
C GLU A 263 -8.67 -6.14 -14.89
N SER A 264 -8.08 -5.51 -15.90
CA SER A 264 -6.88 -4.69 -15.76
C SER A 264 -7.03 -3.55 -14.75
N LYS A 265 -8.14 -2.81 -14.77
CA LYS A 265 -8.39 -1.71 -13.83
C LYS A 265 -8.62 -2.21 -12.40
N ARG A 266 -9.27 -3.37 -12.25
CA ARG A 266 -9.46 -4.00 -10.93
C ARG A 266 -8.13 -4.49 -10.34
N ILE A 267 -7.26 -5.06 -11.18
CA ILE A 267 -5.87 -5.39 -10.79
C ILE A 267 -5.07 -4.14 -10.45
N ASP A 268 -5.19 -3.07 -11.23
CA ASP A 268 -4.51 -1.80 -10.97
C ASP A 268 -4.94 -1.22 -9.60
N LEU A 269 -6.24 -1.23 -9.28
CA LEU A 269 -6.74 -0.82 -7.97
C LEU A 269 -6.13 -1.63 -6.83
N PHE A 270 -6.09 -2.95 -6.97
CA PHE A 270 -5.47 -3.83 -5.97
C PHE A 270 -3.99 -3.51 -5.78
N ASN A 271 -3.22 -3.42 -6.87
CA ASN A 271 -1.79 -3.14 -6.78
C ASN A 271 -1.51 -1.73 -6.23
N ILE A 272 -2.37 -0.74 -6.49
CA ILE A 272 -2.23 0.58 -5.86
C ILE A 272 -2.37 0.49 -4.34
N VAL A 273 -3.37 -0.23 -3.83
CA VAL A 273 -3.63 -0.26 -2.38
C VAL A 273 -2.78 -1.26 -1.61
N ARG A 274 -2.21 -2.27 -2.29
CA ARG A 274 -1.42 -3.34 -1.70
C ARG A 274 -0.05 -2.85 -1.19
N PHE A 275 0.62 -2.01 -1.96
CA PHE A 275 1.97 -1.56 -1.60
C PHE A 275 1.92 -0.31 -0.72
N PRO A 276 2.68 -0.24 0.38
CA PRO A 276 2.64 0.90 1.30
C PRO A 276 2.89 2.25 0.62
N LYS A 277 3.90 2.36 -0.25
CA LYS A 277 4.24 3.62 -0.94
C LYS A 277 3.06 4.16 -1.75
N SER A 278 2.50 3.35 -2.65
CA SER A 278 1.38 3.77 -3.47
C SER A 278 0.10 3.95 -2.65
N ASN A 279 -0.13 3.12 -1.63
CA ASN A 279 -1.28 3.28 -0.73
C ASN A 279 -1.23 4.64 -0.01
N ILE A 280 -0.06 5.07 0.47
CA ILE A 280 0.16 6.36 1.12
C ILE A 280 0.00 7.52 0.11
N VAL A 281 0.57 7.40 -1.09
CA VAL A 281 0.43 8.42 -2.14
C VAL A 281 -1.04 8.61 -2.54
N TYR A 282 -1.77 7.52 -2.75
CA TYR A 282 -3.17 7.59 -3.18
C TYR A 282 -4.13 7.90 -2.02
N CYS A 283 -3.76 7.65 -0.76
CA CYS A 283 -4.42 8.24 0.40
C CYS A 283 -4.45 9.78 0.28
N GLY A 284 -3.31 10.39 -0.02
CA GLY A 284 -3.20 11.82 -0.29
C GLY A 284 -4.06 12.31 -1.45
N ARG A 285 -4.11 11.57 -2.56
CA ARG A 285 -4.99 11.92 -3.70
C ARG A 285 -6.47 11.86 -3.35
N VAL A 286 -6.89 10.87 -2.55
CA VAL A 286 -8.26 10.80 -2.05
C VAL A 286 -8.57 11.99 -1.12
N LEU A 287 -7.63 12.36 -0.23
CA LEU A 287 -7.77 13.54 0.61
C LEU A 287 -7.92 14.83 -0.21
N GLU A 288 -7.14 15.00 -1.29
CA GLU A 288 -7.28 16.13 -2.21
C GLU A 288 -8.64 16.14 -2.91
N ALA A 289 -9.11 14.99 -3.41
CA ALA A 289 -10.43 14.89 -4.03
C ALA A 289 -11.56 15.29 -3.05
N LEU A 290 -11.49 14.80 -1.81
CA LEU A 290 -12.44 15.17 -0.75
C LEU A 290 -12.35 16.66 -0.39
N ARG A 291 -11.15 17.21 -0.22
CA ARG A 291 -10.94 18.64 0.02
C ARG A 291 -11.56 19.46 -1.11
N ASN A 292 -11.27 19.13 -2.36
CA ASN A 292 -11.78 19.85 -3.52
C ASN A 292 -13.32 19.77 -3.61
N ALA A 293 -13.91 18.63 -3.24
CA ALA A 293 -15.35 18.45 -3.25
C ALA A 293 -16.08 19.26 -2.16
N TYR A 294 -15.52 19.37 -0.95
CA TYR A 294 -16.23 19.96 0.21
C TYR A 294 -15.76 21.35 0.63
N PHE A 295 -14.51 21.68 0.33
CA PHE A 295 -13.79 22.86 0.81
C PHE A 295 -12.85 23.34 -0.30
N ASN A 296 -13.38 23.49 -1.51
CA ASN A 296 -12.62 23.97 -2.65
C ASN A 296 -11.82 25.23 -2.28
N THR A 297 -10.62 25.35 -2.84
CA THR A 297 -9.64 26.43 -2.59
C THR A 297 -9.13 26.58 -1.15
N THR A 298 -9.53 25.72 -0.22
CA THR A 298 -9.03 25.74 1.17
C THR A 298 -7.70 24.99 1.26
N SER A 299 -6.69 25.54 1.95
CA SER A 299 -5.41 24.86 2.15
C SER A 299 -5.53 23.67 3.13
N PHE A 300 -4.62 22.70 3.08
CA PHE A 300 -4.64 21.60 4.07
C PHE A 300 -4.35 22.06 5.50
N ASN A 301 -3.58 23.15 5.69
CA ASN A 301 -3.41 23.76 7.00
C ASN A 301 -4.74 24.31 7.56
N ASP A 302 -5.54 24.95 6.71
CA ASP A 302 -6.88 25.44 7.09
C ASP A 302 -7.90 24.32 7.24
N ILE A 303 -7.69 23.17 6.57
CA ILE A 303 -8.46 21.95 6.83
C ILE A 303 -8.16 21.43 8.24
N LEU A 304 -6.90 21.41 8.65
CA LEU A 304 -6.50 20.90 9.97
C LEU A 304 -6.94 21.82 11.10
N THR A 305 -6.78 23.13 10.93
CA THR A 305 -6.97 24.13 12.00
C THR A 305 -8.34 24.81 11.96
N GLY A 306 -8.97 24.86 10.79
CA GLY A 306 -10.21 25.59 10.57
C GLY A 306 -11.39 25.01 11.37
N MET A 307 -12.20 25.91 11.93
CA MET A 307 -13.35 25.56 12.78
C MET A 307 -12.99 24.57 13.89
N SER A 308 -11.83 24.78 14.54
CA SER A 308 -11.33 23.91 15.61
C SER A 308 -11.18 22.44 15.18
N GLY A 309 -10.82 22.18 13.92
CA GLY A 309 -10.62 20.84 13.37
C GLY A 309 -11.88 20.16 12.83
N ALA A 310 -13.03 20.84 12.79
CA ALA A 310 -14.26 20.24 12.26
C ALA A 310 -14.15 19.85 10.78
N ARG A 311 -13.35 20.58 9.99
CA ARG A 311 -13.13 20.27 8.56
C ARG A 311 -12.33 18.98 8.36
N SER A 312 -11.26 18.79 9.13
CA SER A 312 -10.47 17.57 9.08
C SER A 312 -11.28 16.36 9.56
N GLN A 313 -12.05 16.51 10.64
CA GLN A 313 -12.98 15.47 11.10
C GLN A 313 -14.00 15.09 10.03
N TRP A 314 -14.57 16.08 9.33
CA TRP A 314 -15.49 15.83 8.21
C TRP A 314 -14.80 15.02 7.11
N ILE A 315 -13.65 15.48 6.60
CA ILE A 315 -12.91 14.78 5.53
C ILE A 315 -12.56 13.35 5.94
N ILE A 316 -12.08 13.13 7.18
CA ILE A 316 -11.77 11.79 7.69
C ILE A 316 -13.03 10.92 7.75
N GLY A 317 -14.18 11.49 8.14
CA GLY A 317 -15.47 10.80 8.09
C GLY A 317 -15.82 10.35 6.66
N GLN A 318 -15.70 11.24 5.68
CA GLN A 318 -15.98 10.94 4.28
C GLN A 318 -14.98 9.94 3.67
N TYR A 319 -13.72 10.00 4.07
CA TYR A 319 -12.69 9.03 3.68
C TYR A 319 -13.08 7.60 4.10
N ARG A 320 -13.60 7.46 5.33
CA ARG A 320 -13.97 6.16 5.90
C ARG A 320 -15.33 5.65 5.44
N GLN A 321 -16.30 6.54 5.24
CA GLN A 321 -17.69 6.14 4.98
C GLN A 321 -18.09 6.29 3.51
N GLY A 322 -17.33 7.06 2.74
CA GLY A 322 -17.67 7.47 1.38
C GLY A 322 -18.24 8.88 1.38
N PRO A 323 -18.06 9.63 0.27
CA PRO A 323 -18.37 11.04 0.22
C PRO A 323 -19.89 11.25 0.14
N VAL A 324 -20.51 11.82 1.16
CA VAL A 324 -21.94 12.21 1.15
C VAL A 324 -22.15 13.63 0.64
N ILE A 325 -23.34 13.93 0.12
CA ILE A 325 -23.77 15.30 -0.16
C ILE A 325 -23.73 16.09 1.14
N ARG A 326 -23.13 17.29 1.10
CA ARG A 326 -23.11 18.21 2.24
C ARG A 326 -24.28 19.17 2.10
N ASN A 327 -25.28 19.04 2.96
CA ASN A 327 -26.38 20.00 3.09
C ASN A 327 -25.97 21.24 3.89
#